data_AF-A0A344WFZ4-F1
#
_entry.id   AF-A0A344WFZ4-F1
#
_cell.length_a   1.000
_cell.length_b   1.000
_cell.length_c   1.000
_cell.angle_alpha   90.00
_cell.angle_beta   90.00
_cell.angle_gamma   90.00
#
_symmetry.space_group_name_H-M   'P 1'
#
loop_
_entity.id
_entity.type
_entity.pdbx_description
1 polymer ?
#
loop_
_entity_poly.entity_id
_entity_poly.type
_entity_poly.pdbx_seq_one_letter_code
_entity_poly.pdbx_strand_id
1 'polypeptide(L)'
;MLSIFRVFAAGCATLLLAGCFLSDKPLIGEGVHIHDGPLTFCLDASEPCHQTTLQEDVYLILPNPEDGADEKPIAVRFRPLMKAGGETIWLGEADLSGEGDQEAWGYVVARKLKDTDLGVREYEVAVPDCSQASSSQLIRYGLEKEGTYSCRVTDIDAFAEYLRTRHAEDFASDAWWAEAR
;
A
#
# COMPACT_ATOMS: atom_id res chain seq x y z
N MET A 1 -23.67 -20.85 -26.17
CA MET A 1 -23.31 -19.44 -25.95
C MET A 1 -22.00 -19.42 -25.19
N LEU A 2 -20.89 -19.41 -25.93
CA LEU A 2 -19.54 -19.21 -25.39
C LEU A 2 -19.23 -17.72 -25.51
N SER A 3 -18.79 -17.09 -24.42
CA SER A 3 -17.40 -16.63 -24.29
C SER A 3 -17.27 -15.35 -23.46
N ILE A 4 -16.54 -15.51 -22.35
CA ILE A 4 -15.38 -14.72 -21.99
C ILE A 4 -15.67 -13.23 -21.74
N PHE A 5 -16.07 -12.91 -20.50
CA PHE A 5 -15.55 -11.69 -19.88
C PHE A 5 -14.04 -11.91 -19.71
N ARG A 6 -13.25 -11.31 -20.60
CA ARG A 6 -11.82 -11.15 -20.38
C ARG A 6 -11.71 -10.20 -19.20
N VAL A 7 -11.34 -10.72 -18.04
CA VAL A 7 -10.78 -9.89 -16.98
C VAL A 7 -9.56 -9.22 -17.61
N PHE A 8 -9.61 -7.89 -17.62
CA PHE A 8 -8.58 -7.01 -18.15
C PHE A 8 -7.25 -7.31 -17.47
N ALA A 9 -6.14 -6.96 -18.15
CA ALA A 9 -4.81 -6.99 -17.57
C ALA A 9 -4.87 -6.38 -16.15
N ALA A 10 -4.67 -7.25 -15.16
CA ALA A 10 -4.53 -6.89 -13.77
C ALA A 10 -3.09 -6.41 -13.64
N GLY A 11 -2.91 -5.10 -13.80
CA GLY A 11 -1.64 -4.47 -13.55
C GLY A 11 -1.63 -3.81 -12.19
N CYS A 12 -0.46 -3.35 -11.79
CA CYS A 12 -0.18 -2.69 -10.51
C CYS A 12 -1.20 -1.57 -10.18
N ALA A 13 -1.74 -0.95 -11.22
CA ALA A 13 -2.79 0.08 -11.19
C ALA A 13 -4.12 -0.39 -10.55
N THR A 14 -4.56 -1.63 -10.78
CA THR A 14 -5.87 -2.11 -10.32
C THR A 14 -5.97 -2.29 -8.80
N LEU A 15 -4.86 -2.65 -8.13
CA LEU A 15 -4.81 -2.78 -6.68
C LEU A 15 -4.78 -1.42 -5.97
N LEU A 16 -4.19 -0.40 -6.60
CA LEU A 16 -4.12 0.95 -6.04
C LEU A 16 -5.38 1.79 -6.30
N LEU A 17 -6.14 1.49 -7.36
CA LEU A 17 -7.50 1.99 -7.56
C LEU A 17 -8.50 1.44 -6.51
N ALA A 18 -8.10 0.45 -5.71
CA ALA A 18 -8.80 0.02 -4.50
C ALA A 18 -8.33 0.76 -3.23
N GLY A 19 -7.50 1.80 -3.36
CA GLY A 19 -7.04 2.65 -2.27
C GLY A 19 -8.22 3.21 -1.47
N CYS A 20 -8.52 2.60 -0.33
CA CYS A 20 -9.65 3.03 0.50
C CYS A 20 -9.32 4.33 1.23
N PHE A 21 -8.06 4.55 1.59
CA PHE A 21 -7.61 5.81 2.16
C PHE A 21 -6.83 6.61 1.12
N LEU A 22 -7.25 7.86 0.91
CA LEU A 22 -6.69 8.75 -0.11
C LEU A 22 -6.43 10.16 0.46
N SER A 23 -5.49 10.90 -0.12
CA SER A 23 -5.34 12.34 0.11
C SER A 23 -5.10 13.09 -1.19
N ASP A 24 -5.44 14.39 -1.20
CA ASP A 24 -5.28 15.30 -2.34
C ASP A 24 -3.88 15.94 -2.42
N LYS A 25 -2.99 15.58 -1.50
CA LYS A 25 -1.60 16.03 -1.41
C LYS A 25 -0.77 14.98 -0.66
N PRO A 26 0.56 14.95 -0.83
CA PRO A 26 1.40 14.06 -0.04
C PRO A 26 1.40 14.54 1.42
N LEU A 27 1.22 13.60 2.34
CA LEU A 27 1.28 13.81 3.78
C LEU A 27 2.51 13.15 4.41
N ILE A 28 3.12 12.15 3.76
CA ILE A 28 4.47 11.69 4.09
C ILE A 28 5.47 12.63 3.39
N GLY A 29 6.16 13.45 4.19
CA GLY A 29 7.21 14.35 3.72
C GLY A 29 8.42 13.60 3.20
N GLU A 30 9.50 13.53 4.00
CA GLU A 30 10.67 12.71 3.66
C GLU A 30 10.41 11.24 4.03
N GLY A 31 10.54 10.36 3.05
CA GLY A 31 10.45 8.92 3.24
C GLY A 31 11.68 8.35 3.96
N VAL A 32 11.50 7.20 4.64
CA VAL A 32 12.62 6.49 5.28
C VAL A 32 13.06 5.29 4.44
N HIS A 33 14.36 5.02 4.47
CA HIS A 33 14.91 3.78 3.90
C HIS A 33 14.59 2.62 4.83
N ILE A 34 13.83 1.64 4.32
CA ILE A 34 13.35 0.51 5.14
C ILE A 34 14.32 -0.69 5.11
N HIS A 35 15.24 -0.72 4.16
CA HIS A 35 16.25 -1.77 4.01
C HIS A 35 17.48 -1.29 3.21
N ASP A 36 18.67 -1.61 3.72
CA ASP A 36 19.94 -1.45 3.01
C ASP A 36 20.19 -2.66 2.09
N GLY A 37 19.66 -2.63 0.88
CA GLY A 37 19.85 -3.68 -0.11
C GLY A 37 18.71 -3.82 -1.12
N PRO A 38 18.82 -4.77 -2.07
CA PRO A 38 17.74 -5.06 -3.01
C PRO A 38 16.47 -5.52 -2.26
N LEU A 39 15.33 -4.92 -2.61
CA LEU A 39 14.04 -5.35 -2.08
C LEU A 39 12.98 -5.45 -3.17
N THR A 40 11.95 -6.23 -2.89
CA THR A 40 10.78 -6.44 -3.75
C THR A 40 9.50 -6.32 -2.94
N PHE A 41 8.41 -5.90 -3.58
CA PHE A 41 7.09 -5.79 -2.97
C PHE A 41 6.12 -6.81 -3.55
N CYS A 42 5.61 -7.68 -2.70
CA CYS A 42 4.60 -8.67 -3.03
C CYS A 42 3.23 -8.07 -2.71
N LEU A 43 2.53 -7.59 -3.75
CA LEU A 43 1.24 -6.92 -3.62
C LEU A 43 0.07 -7.92 -3.59
N ASP A 44 0.19 -9.03 -4.33
CA ASP A 44 -0.78 -10.12 -4.39
C ASP A 44 -0.06 -11.46 -4.19
N ALA A 45 -0.70 -12.41 -3.48
CA ALA A 45 -0.13 -13.73 -3.22
C ALA A 45 0.00 -14.61 -4.49
N SER A 46 -0.80 -14.32 -5.51
CA SER A 46 -0.91 -15.04 -6.78
C SER A 46 -0.08 -14.44 -7.91
N GLU A 47 0.48 -13.24 -7.71
CA GLU A 47 1.31 -12.54 -8.69
C GLU A 47 2.79 -12.49 -8.27
N PRO A 48 3.72 -12.33 -9.22
CA PRO A 48 5.12 -12.12 -8.91
C PRO A 48 5.33 -10.82 -8.12
N CYS A 49 6.24 -10.85 -7.13
CA CYS A 49 6.62 -9.65 -6.41
C CYS A 49 7.32 -8.64 -7.34
N HIS A 50 6.96 -7.37 -7.21
CA HIS A 50 7.48 -6.28 -8.01
C HIS A 50 8.90 -5.92 -7.58
N GLN A 51 9.75 -5.69 -8.57
CA GLN A 51 11.07 -5.11 -8.34
C GLN A 51 10.95 -3.66 -7.90
N THR A 52 11.91 -3.22 -7.09
CA THR A 52 11.97 -1.83 -6.67
C THR A 52 13.30 -1.19 -6.99
N THR A 53 13.29 0.13 -7.14
CA THR A 53 14.49 0.95 -7.17
C THR A 53 14.32 2.11 -6.21
N LEU A 54 15.32 2.36 -5.39
CA LEU A 54 15.35 3.49 -4.47
C LEU A 54 15.89 4.74 -5.19
N GLN A 55 15.15 5.82 -5.15
CA GLN A 55 15.56 7.14 -5.61
C GLN A 55 15.38 8.14 -4.48
N GLU A 56 16.50 8.66 -3.96
CA GLU A 56 16.50 9.54 -2.78
C GLU A 56 15.74 8.89 -1.61
N ASP A 57 14.55 9.39 -1.26
CA ASP A 57 13.69 8.92 -0.16
C ASP A 57 12.46 8.12 -0.63
N VAL A 58 12.39 7.78 -1.92
CA VAL A 58 11.23 7.15 -2.58
C VAL A 58 11.60 5.80 -3.17
N TYR A 59 10.77 4.78 -2.92
CA TYR A 59 10.84 3.51 -3.64
C TYR A 59 9.95 3.57 -4.87
N LEU A 60 10.54 3.34 -6.05
CA LEU A 60 9.78 3.11 -7.27
C LEU A 60 9.47 1.63 -7.41
N ILE A 61 8.19 1.28 -7.36
CA ILE A 61 7.68 -0.06 -7.63
C ILE A 61 7.56 -0.20 -9.15
N LEU A 62 8.33 -1.11 -9.72
CA LEU A 62 8.36 -1.32 -11.16
C LEU A 62 7.22 -2.25 -11.59
N PRO A 63 6.53 -1.97 -12.70
CA PRO A 63 5.56 -2.91 -13.26
C PRO A 63 6.26 -4.21 -13.67
N ASN A 64 5.55 -5.32 -13.53
CA ASN A 64 5.99 -6.59 -14.06
C ASN A 64 5.92 -6.56 -15.60
N PRO A 65 6.74 -7.36 -16.31
CA PRO A 65 6.74 -7.39 -17.77
C PRO A 65 5.38 -7.74 -18.40
N GLU A 66 4.50 -8.38 -17.63
CA GLU A 66 3.15 -8.79 -18.01
C GLU A 66 2.07 -7.72 -17.82
N ASP A 67 2.34 -6.67 -17.04
CA ASP A 67 1.34 -5.64 -16.70
C ASP A 67 1.04 -4.70 -17.90
N GLY A 68 1.92 -4.72 -18.90
CA GLY A 68 1.77 -3.96 -20.14
C GLY A 68 2.84 -2.88 -20.29
N ALA A 69 3.18 -2.58 -21.54
CA ALA A 69 4.31 -1.70 -21.86
C ALA A 69 4.11 -0.23 -21.46
N ASP A 70 2.87 0.18 -21.20
CA ASP A 70 2.51 1.57 -20.88
C ASP A 70 2.38 1.81 -19.37
N GLU A 71 2.48 0.77 -18.53
CA GLU A 71 2.46 0.93 -17.08
C GLU A 71 3.69 1.68 -16.60
N LYS A 72 3.47 2.60 -15.66
CA LYS A 72 4.52 3.43 -15.08
C LYS A 72 4.88 2.92 -13.69
N PRO A 73 6.13 3.13 -13.25
CA PRO A 73 6.49 2.87 -11.87
C PRO A 73 5.64 3.70 -10.89
N ILE A 74 5.24 3.08 -9.78
CA ILE A 74 4.55 3.77 -8.68
C ILE A 74 5.57 4.22 -7.66
N ALA A 75 5.54 5.51 -7.31
CA ALA A 75 6.41 6.09 -6.31
C ALA A 75 5.79 5.91 -4.91
N VAL A 76 6.53 5.31 -3.98
CA VAL A 76 6.09 5.07 -2.60
C VAL A 76 7.10 5.61 -1.58
N ARG A 77 6.62 6.45 -0.65
CA ARG A 77 7.37 6.88 0.54
C ARG A 77 6.90 6.08 1.74
N PHE A 78 7.83 5.77 2.65
CA PHE A 78 7.50 5.06 3.88
C PHE A 78 7.81 5.87 5.12
N ARG A 79 7.07 5.59 6.19
CA ARG A 79 7.39 5.97 7.56
C ARG A 79 7.12 4.80 8.50
N PRO A 80 7.80 4.70 9.66
CA PRO A 80 7.48 3.65 10.62
C PRO A 80 6.06 3.85 11.18
N LEU A 81 5.27 2.77 11.22
CA LEU A 81 3.94 2.77 11.80
C LEU A 81 3.97 2.22 13.23
N MET A 82 4.40 0.96 13.39
CA MET A 82 4.51 0.29 14.69
C MET A 82 5.40 -0.95 14.62
N LYS A 83 5.60 -1.60 15.78
CA LYS A 83 6.14 -2.96 15.88
C LYS A 83 4.99 -3.94 16.12
N ALA A 84 4.92 -5.01 15.32
CA ALA A 84 3.95 -6.09 15.48
C ALA A 84 4.57 -7.41 14.98
N GLY A 85 4.28 -8.53 15.64
CA GLY A 85 4.81 -9.84 15.23
C GLY A 85 6.35 -9.95 15.19
N GLY A 86 7.07 -9.07 15.89
CA GLY A 86 8.55 -9.00 15.84
C GLY A 86 9.12 -8.13 14.71
N GLU A 87 8.29 -7.65 13.79
CA GLU A 87 8.69 -6.86 12.63
C GLU A 87 8.32 -5.38 12.77
N THR A 88 8.97 -4.52 11.98
CA THR A 88 8.45 -3.15 11.75
C THR A 88 7.34 -3.20 10.72
N ILE A 89 6.19 -2.64 11.06
CA ILE A 89 5.14 -2.32 10.12
C ILE A 89 5.40 -0.90 9.62
N TRP A 90 5.44 -0.74 8.31
CA TRP A 90 5.66 0.52 7.63
C TRP A 90 4.34 1.04 7.07
N LEU A 91 4.09 2.34 7.22
CA LEU A 91 3.03 3.04 6.52
C LEU A 91 3.62 3.63 5.25
N GLY A 92 3.12 3.20 4.10
CA GLY A 92 3.48 3.69 2.78
C GLY A 92 2.45 4.68 2.24
N GLU A 93 2.93 5.69 1.53
CA GLU A 93 2.13 6.62 0.73
C GLU A 93 2.57 6.48 -0.74
N ALA A 94 1.65 6.07 -1.59
CA ALA A 94 1.84 5.83 -3.01
C ALA A 94 1.29 7.01 -3.81
N ASP A 95 2.10 7.54 -4.74
CA ASP A 95 1.67 8.56 -5.70
C ASP A 95 0.84 7.92 -6.82
N LEU A 96 -0.43 8.31 -6.92
CA LEU A 96 -1.39 7.83 -7.90
C LEU A 96 -1.67 8.87 -9.00
N SER A 97 -0.96 10.00 -9.02
CA SER A 97 -1.16 11.07 -10.01
C SER A 97 -0.88 10.61 -11.46
N GLY A 98 -0.16 9.50 -11.63
CA GLY A 98 0.08 8.87 -12.94
C GLY A 98 -1.12 8.11 -13.53
N GLU A 99 -2.14 7.82 -12.72
CA GLU A 99 -3.25 6.91 -13.04
C GLU A 99 -4.56 7.65 -13.42
N GLY A 100 -4.57 8.99 -13.38
CA GLY A 100 -5.78 9.77 -13.70
C GLY A 100 -5.52 11.26 -13.89
N ASP A 101 -6.60 12.03 -14.00
CA ASP A 101 -6.57 13.49 -14.21
C ASP A 101 -6.44 14.27 -12.88
N GLN A 102 -6.41 13.59 -11.74
CA GLN A 102 -6.38 14.19 -10.41
C GLN A 102 -5.15 13.71 -9.64
N GLU A 103 -4.50 14.65 -8.96
CA GLU A 103 -3.45 14.33 -8.00
C GLU A 103 -4.07 13.61 -6.81
N ALA A 104 -3.64 12.37 -6.56
CA ALA A 104 -4.12 11.55 -5.47
C ALA A 104 -2.97 10.72 -4.90
N TRP A 105 -2.99 10.52 -3.58
CA TRP A 105 -2.06 9.66 -2.88
C TRP A 105 -2.81 8.59 -2.10
N GLY A 106 -2.46 7.33 -2.35
CA GLY A 106 -3.04 6.17 -1.66
C GLY A 106 -2.15 5.67 -0.54
N TYR A 107 -2.73 5.02 0.46
CA TYR A 107 -1.98 4.51 1.59
C TYR A 107 -1.95 2.98 1.62
N VAL A 108 -0.78 2.45 1.94
CA VAL A 108 -0.52 1.01 2.09
C VAL A 108 0.19 0.74 3.41
N VAL A 109 0.14 -0.51 3.88
CA VAL A 109 1.00 -0.98 4.96
C VAL A 109 1.90 -2.10 4.44
N ALA A 110 3.13 -2.15 4.92
CA ALA A 110 4.10 -3.15 4.52
C ALA A 110 4.80 -3.76 5.73
N ARG A 111 5.09 -5.07 5.65
CA ARG A 111 6.00 -5.75 6.59
C ARG A 111 6.93 -6.67 5.85
N LYS A 112 8.04 -7.02 6.50
CA LYS A 112 8.98 -8.00 5.97
C LYS A 112 8.26 -9.35 5.86
N LEU A 113 8.31 -9.95 4.67
CA LEU A 113 7.82 -11.31 4.42
C LEU A 113 8.94 -12.33 4.65
N LYS A 114 10.05 -12.19 3.93
CA LYS A 114 11.23 -13.07 4.05
C LYS A 114 12.46 -12.44 3.42
N ASP A 115 13.63 -12.99 3.73
CA ASP A 115 14.83 -12.81 2.91
C ASP A 115 14.95 -14.01 1.97
N THR A 116 15.22 -13.78 0.69
CA THR A 116 15.43 -14.84 -0.31
C THR A 116 16.85 -15.39 -0.23
N ASP A 117 17.07 -16.60 -0.76
CA ASP A 117 18.40 -17.21 -0.88
C ASP A 117 19.37 -16.37 -1.76
N LEU A 118 18.83 -15.45 -2.57
CA LEU A 118 19.59 -14.53 -3.42
C LEU A 118 19.92 -13.19 -2.73
N GLY A 119 19.57 -13.05 -1.44
CA GLY A 119 19.83 -11.84 -0.65
C GLY A 119 18.89 -10.66 -0.97
N VAL A 120 17.79 -10.91 -1.67
CA VAL A 120 16.71 -9.92 -1.88
C VAL A 120 15.73 -10.02 -0.72
N ARG A 121 15.36 -8.87 -0.12
CA ARG A 121 14.30 -8.82 0.90
C ARG A 121 12.94 -8.65 0.25
N GLU A 122 12.02 -9.55 0.56
CA GLU A 122 10.62 -9.45 0.17
C GLU A 122 9.81 -8.78 1.28
N TYR A 123 8.97 -7.83 0.89
CA TYR A 123 7.97 -7.21 1.73
C TYR A 123 6.59 -7.57 1.19
N GLU A 124 5.69 -8.01 2.06
CA GLU A 124 4.27 -8.09 1.71
C GLU A 124 3.60 -6.75 2.00
N VAL A 125 2.69 -6.36 1.12
CA VAL A 125 2.00 -5.07 1.15
C VAL A 125 0.51 -5.31 1.17
N ALA A 126 -0.22 -4.55 2.00
CA ALA A 126 -1.66 -4.60 2.08
C ALA A 126 -2.25 -3.18 2.02
N VAL A 127 -3.44 -3.06 1.44
CA VAL A 127 -4.19 -1.79 1.38
C VAL A 127 -5.19 -1.75 2.55
N PRO A 128 -5.08 -0.80 3.49
CA PRO A 128 -6.02 -0.72 4.62
C PRO A 128 -7.45 -0.47 4.16
N ASP A 129 -8.39 -1.29 4.62
CA ASP A 129 -9.81 -1.13 4.32
C ASP A 129 -10.49 -0.08 5.23
N CYS A 130 -11.20 0.83 4.58
CA CYS A 130 -12.00 1.89 5.17
C CYS A 130 -13.51 1.63 5.09
N SER A 131 -13.94 0.62 4.32
CA SER A 131 -15.36 0.29 4.09
C SER A 131 -16.06 -0.07 5.40
N GLN A 132 -15.35 -0.78 6.29
CA GLN A 132 -15.82 -1.22 7.61
C GLN A 132 -15.60 -0.18 8.72
N ALA A 133 -15.00 0.97 8.43
CA ALA A 133 -14.78 2.00 9.43
C ALA A 133 -16.10 2.71 9.76
N SER A 134 -16.45 2.78 11.06
CA SER A 134 -17.63 3.52 11.47
C SER A 134 -17.39 5.03 11.38
N SER A 135 -18.44 5.82 11.13
CA SER A 135 -18.31 7.28 11.08
C SER A 135 -17.77 7.87 12.39
N SER A 136 -18.11 7.30 13.54
CA SER A 136 -17.60 7.78 14.84
C SER A 136 -16.11 7.48 15.03
N GLN A 137 -15.61 6.37 14.49
CA GLN A 137 -14.18 6.07 14.46
C GLN A 137 -13.45 7.06 13.54
N LEU A 138 -13.93 7.23 12.31
CA LEU A 138 -13.30 8.16 11.35
C LEU A 138 -13.23 9.59 11.91
N ILE A 139 -14.34 10.11 12.46
CA ILE A 139 -14.38 11.45 13.08
C ILE A 139 -13.39 11.58 14.24
N ARG A 140 -13.25 10.55 15.08
CA ARG A 140 -12.30 10.57 16.21
C ARG A 140 -10.85 10.82 15.75
N TYR A 141 -10.51 10.37 14.54
CA TYR A 141 -9.18 10.50 13.96
C TYR A 141 -9.10 11.59 12.88
N GLY A 142 -10.12 12.45 12.74
CA GLY A 142 -10.13 13.50 11.72
C GLY A 142 -10.13 12.96 10.27
N LEU A 143 -10.59 11.72 10.08
CA LEU A 143 -10.74 11.09 8.77
C LEU A 143 -12.17 11.32 8.28
N GLU A 144 -12.31 11.50 6.97
CA GLU A 144 -13.61 11.82 6.37
C GLU A 144 -14.03 10.73 5.41
N LYS A 145 -15.28 10.27 5.51
CA LYS A 145 -15.80 9.29 4.55
C LYS A 145 -16.17 9.99 3.25
N GLU A 146 -15.59 9.55 2.15
CA GLU A 146 -15.89 10.04 0.81
C GLU A 146 -16.63 8.95 0.03
N GLY A 147 -17.95 9.08 -0.06
CA GLY A 147 -18.78 8.06 -0.71
C GLY A 147 -18.79 6.73 0.05
N THR A 148 -18.91 5.62 -0.70
CA THR A 148 -19.10 4.29 -0.11
C THR A 148 -17.79 3.57 0.18
N TYR A 149 -16.77 3.83 -0.65
CA TYR A 149 -15.56 3.01 -0.75
C TYR A 149 -14.26 3.77 -0.50
N SER A 150 -14.30 5.07 -0.23
CA SER A 150 -13.09 5.82 0.11
C SER A 150 -13.25 6.67 1.36
N CYS A 151 -12.11 6.98 1.96
CA CYS A 151 -11.95 7.85 3.11
C CYS A 151 -10.78 8.78 2.84
N ARG A 152 -11.01 10.07 3.08
CA ARG A 152 -9.99 11.09 2.95
C ARG A 152 -9.14 11.17 4.22
N VAL A 153 -7.83 11.21 4.00
CA VAL A 153 -6.80 11.46 5.00
C VAL A 153 -6.33 12.89 4.86
N THR A 154 -6.37 13.63 5.96
CA THR A 154 -5.92 15.04 6.02
C THR A 154 -4.74 15.24 6.97
N ASP A 155 -4.54 14.30 7.89
CA ASP A 155 -3.48 14.27 8.89
C ASP A 155 -2.91 12.86 9.00
N ILE A 156 -1.61 12.72 8.66
CA ILE A 156 -0.93 11.43 8.61
C ILE A 156 -0.70 10.83 10.00
N ASP A 157 -0.55 11.65 11.04
CA ASP A 157 -0.32 11.17 12.40
C ASP A 157 -1.62 10.64 13.00
N ALA A 158 -2.74 11.33 12.75
CA ALA A 158 -4.06 10.85 13.15
C ALA A 158 -4.44 9.56 12.42
N PHE A 159 -4.11 9.46 11.13
CA PHE A 159 -4.30 8.22 10.37
C PHE A 159 -3.43 7.07 10.88
N ALA A 160 -2.15 7.32 11.17
CA ALA A 160 -1.27 6.33 11.78
C ALA A 160 -1.80 5.83 13.13
N GLU A 161 -2.39 6.72 13.95
CA GLU A 161 -3.02 6.32 15.21
C GLU A 161 -4.31 5.51 15.00
N TYR A 162 -5.11 5.85 13.99
CA TYR A 162 -6.27 5.05 13.58
C TYR A 162 -5.84 3.62 13.23
N LEU A 163 -4.85 3.47 12.34
CA LEU A 163 -4.35 2.16 11.93
C LEU A 163 -3.80 1.36 13.11
N ARG A 164 -3.00 1.99 13.98
CA ARG A 164 -2.48 1.35 15.19
C ARG A 164 -3.59 0.89 16.13
N THR A 165 -4.63 1.69 16.31
CA THR A 165 -5.74 1.33 17.19
C THR A 165 -6.60 0.21 16.60
N ARG A 166 -6.85 0.26 15.29
CA ARG A 166 -7.78 -0.64 14.61
C ARG A 166 -7.17 -1.98 14.22
N HIS A 167 -5.89 -1.99 13.84
CA HIS A 167 -5.23 -3.12 13.19
C HIS A 167 -4.00 -3.63 13.96
N ALA A 168 -3.78 -3.23 15.21
CA ALA A 168 -2.65 -3.73 16.00
C ALA A 168 -2.61 -5.28 16.08
N GLU A 169 -3.76 -5.91 16.32
CA GLU A 169 -3.87 -7.38 16.37
C GLU A 169 -3.74 -8.00 14.98
N ASP A 170 -4.38 -7.38 13.98
CA ASP A 170 -4.32 -7.79 12.58
C ASP A 170 -2.87 -7.82 12.07
N PHE A 171 -2.09 -6.76 12.33
CA PHE A 171 -0.70 -6.67 11.88
C PHE A 171 0.23 -7.70 12.53
N ALA A 172 -0.15 -8.26 13.68
CA ALA A 172 0.59 -9.34 14.34
C ALA A 172 0.20 -10.74 13.81
N SER A 173 -0.81 -10.84 12.95
CA SER A 173 -1.38 -12.10 12.46
C SER A 173 -0.94 -12.42 11.04
N ASP A 174 -0.17 -13.49 10.85
CA ASP A 174 0.22 -13.96 9.52
C ASP A 174 -0.97 -14.32 8.64
N ALA A 175 -2.07 -14.79 9.24
CA ALA A 175 -3.29 -15.09 8.51
C ALA A 175 -3.92 -13.83 7.90
N TRP A 176 -3.90 -12.71 8.64
CA TRP A 176 -4.43 -11.45 8.12
C TRP A 176 -3.61 -10.97 6.92
N TRP A 177 -2.28 -11.01 7.02
CA TRP A 177 -1.42 -10.60 5.91
C TRP A 177 -1.56 -11.49 4.68
N ALA A 178 -1.78 -12.80 4.87
CA ALA A 178 -2.05 -13.71 3.78
C ALA A 178 -3.40 -13.47 3.08
N GLU A 179 -4.38 -12.88 3.76
CA GLU A 179 -5.70 -12.51 3.23
C GLU A 179 -5.75 -11.07 2.69
N ALA A 180 -4.91 -10.18 3.21
CA ALA A 180 -4.93 -8.74 2.90
C ALA A 180 -4.05 -8.35 1.71
N ARG A 181 -3.24 -9.29 1.21
CA ARG A 181 -2.52 -9.24 -0.07
C ARG A 181 -3.26 -10.13 -1.08
#